data_AF-A0A6J6YZ71-F1
#
_entry.id   AF-A0A6J6YZ71-F1
#
_cell.length_a   1.000
_cell.length_b   1.000
_cell.length_c   1.000
_cell.angle_alpha   90.00
_cell.angle_beta   90.00
_cell.angle_gamma   90.00
#
_symmetry.space_group_name_H-M   'P 1'
#
loop_
_entity.id
_entity.type
_entity.pdbx_description
1 polymer ?
#
loop_
_entity_poly.entity_id
_entity_poly.type
_entity_poly.pdbx_seq_one_letter_code
_entity_poly.pdbx_strand_id
1 'polypeptide(L)' 'MGPLLRTPEQGADTLVWLAADDNEPLESNGRFWLDRRPRSIHKLPSTKKTDTPERRAQLWDWVVAAMD' A
#
# COMPACT_ATOMS: atom_id res chain seq x y z
N MET A 1 -18.96 -22.45 -5.53
CA MET A 1 -17.90 -21.52 -5.99
C MET A 1 -18.43 -20.11 -5.78
N GLY A 2 -17.95 -19.39 -4.76
CA GLY A 2 -18.35 -17.99 -4.53
C GLY A 2 -17.83 -17.06 -5.64
N PRO A 3 -18.24 -15.78 -5.68
CA PRO A 3 -17.72 -14.84 -6.66
C PRO A 3 -16.19 -14.75 -6.54
N LEU A 4 -15.50 -14.82 -7.68
CA LEU A 4 -14.04 -14.76 -7.76
C LEU A 4 -13.49 -13.39 -7.33
N LEU A 5 -14.34 -12.35 -7.40
CA LEU A 5 -13.99 -10.95 -7.14
C LEU A 5 -14.80 -10.39 -5.96
N ARG A 6 -14.22 -9.38 -5.31
CA ARG A 6 -14.86 -8.62 -4.23
C ARG A 6 -16.04 -7.79 -4.75
N THR A 7 -17.04 -7.55 -3.91
CA THR A 7 -18.00 -6.46 -4.13
C THR A 7 -17.34 -5.09 -3.95
N PRO A 8 -17.94 -3.99 -4.44
CA PRO A 8 -17.43 -2.65 -4.18
C PRO A 8 -17.23 -2.34 -2.69
N GLU A 9 -18.18 -2.73 -1.85
CA GLU A 9 -18.12 -2.50 -0.38
C GLU A 9 -16.94 -3.26 0.23
N GLN A 10 -16.76 -4.53 -0.17
CA GLN A 10 -15.62 -5.33 0.26
C GLN A 10 -14.28 -4.77 -0.25
N GLY A 11 -14.26 -4.17 -1.44
CA GLY A 11 -13.06 -3.52 -1.99
C GLY A 11 -12.68 -2.24 -1.25
N ALA A 12 -13.68 -1.46 -0.80
CA ALA A 12 -13.48 -0.21 -0.09
C ALA A 12 -13.18 -0.39 1.42
N ASP A 13 -13.53 -1.54 1.99
CA ASP A 13 -13.47 -1.81 3.44
C ASP A 13 -12.14 -1.39 4.10
N THR A 14 -11.00 -1.80 3.54
CA THR A 14 -9.69 -1.47 4.12
C THR A 14 -9.39 0.03 4.03
N LEU A 15 -9.79 0.70 2.94
CA LEU A 15 -9.58 2.14 2.79
C LEU A 15 -10.44 2.93 3.80
N VAL A 16 -11.71 2.56 3.94
CA VAL A 16 -12.62 3.20 4.90
C VAL A 16 -12.12 3.00 6.33
N TRP A 17 -11.69 1.77 6.67
CA TRP A 17 -11.11 1.48 7.97
C TRP A 17 -9.85 2.31 8.26
N LEU A 18 -8.92 2.40 7.29
CA LEU A 18 -7.71 3.21 7.45
C LEU A 18 -8.01 4.71 7.68
N ALA A 19 -9.09 5.22 7.08
CA ALA A 19 -9.44 6.63 7.15
C ALA A 19 -10.24 7.02 8.40
N ALA A 20 -10.89 6.06 9.07
CA ALA A 20 -11.91 6.34 10.08
C ALA A 20 -11.68 5.66 11.43
N ASP A 21 -10.77 4.69 11.54
CA ASP A 21 -10.49 3.99 12.79
C ASP A 21 -9.37 4.68 13.58
N ASP A 22 -9.66 5.08 14.81
CA ASP A 22 -8.75 5.82 15.69
C ASP A 22 -7.68 4.94 16.39
N ASN A 23 -7.61 3.64 16.08
CA ASN A 23 -6.65 2.71 16.70
C ASN A 23 -5.43 2.46 15.79
N GLU A 24 -5.17 1.20 15.42
CA GLU A 24 -3.96 0.75 14.70
C GLU A 24 -3.64 1.56 13.42
N PRO A 25 -4.62 1.99 12.59
CA PRO A 25 -4.34 2.86 11.46
C PRO A 25 -3.76 4.22 11.84
N LEU A 26 -4.27 4.82 12.92
CA LEU A 26 -3.85 6.13 13.38
C LEU A 26 -2.48 6.08 14.06
N GLU A 27 -2.17 4.97 14.73
CA GLU A 27 -0.90 4.76 15.44
C GLU A 27 0.26 4.33 14.53
N SER A 28 0.03 4.10 13.23
CA SER A 28 1.06 3.59 12.32
C SER A 28 1.14 4.35 10.99
N ASN A 29 2.35 4.41 10.41
CA ASN A 29 2.58 4.99 9.09
C ASN A 29 3.45 4.07 8.22
N GLY A 30 3.46 4.32 6.91
CA GLY A 30 4.34 3.62 5.96
C GLY A 30 4.06 2.13 5.76
N ARG A 31 2.97 1.59 6.31
CA ARG A 31 2.56 0.20 6.13
C ARG A 31 1.79 0.01 4.82
N PHE A 32 1.89 -1.19 4.26
CA PHE A 32 1.05 -1.62 3.14
C PHE A 32 -0.05 -2.52 3.66
N TRP A 33 -1.30 -2.14 3.44
CA TRP A 33 -2.47 -2.77 4.04
C TRP A 33 -3.30 -3.51 3.00
N LEU A 34 -3.81 -4.68 3.38
CA LEU A 34 -4.81 -5.43 2.62
C LEU A 34 -5.66 -6.25 3.58
N ASP A 35 -6.98 -6.17 3.45
CA ASP A 35 -7.94 -6.85 4.32
C ASP A 35 -7.68 -6.51 5.81
N ARG A 36 -7.48 -5.21 6.09
CA ARG A 36 -7.14 -4.63 7.42
C ARG A 36 -5.95 -5.29 8.11
N ARG A 37 -4.96 -5.79 7.34
CA ARG A 37 -3.72 -6.37 7.88
C ARG A 37 -2.48 -5.82 7.18
N PRO A 38 -1.34 -5.66 7.89
CA PRO A 38 -0.09 -5.35 7.24
C PRO A 38 0.33 -6.49 6.31
N ARG A 39 0.76 -6.14 5.11
CA ARG A 39 1.30 -7.06 4.10
C ARG A 39 2.70 -6.64 3.71
N SER A 40 3.45 -7.62 3.20
CA SER A 40 4.71 -7.34 2.53
C SER A 40 4.47 -6.50 1.28
N ILE A 41 5.25 -5.43 1.11
CA ILE A 41 5.34 -4.67 -0.14
C ILE A 41 6.08 -5.44 -1.24
N HIS A 42 6.73 -6.56 -0.89
CA HIS A 42 7.43 -7.42 -1.84
C HIS A 42 6.68 -8.72 -2.03
N LYS A 43 6.28 -8.98 -3.28
CA LYS A 43 5.64 -10.24 -3.66
C LYS A 43 6.66 -11.37 -3.86
N LEU A 44 7.86 -11.04 -4.34
CA LEU A 44 8.94 -12.00 -4.62
C LEU A 44 10.28 -11.48 -4.09
N PRO A 45 11.25 -12.36 -3.78
CA PRO A 45 12.59 -11.93 -3.35
C PRO A 45 13.30 -11.01 -4.36
N SER A 46 13.07 -11.21 -5.66
CA SER A 46 13.60 -10.35 -6.72
C SER A 46 13.09 -8.91 -6.60
N THR A 47 11.80 -8.72 -6.31
CA THR A 47 11.20 -7.39 -6.11
C THR A 47 11.69 -6.69 -4.85
N LYS A 48 12.19 -7.44 -3.87
CA LYS A 48 12.81 -6.88 -2.67
C LYS A 48 14.19 -6.30 -2.94
N LYS A 49 15.00 -6.97 -3.77
CA LYS A 49 16.38 -6.54 -4.06
C LYS A 49 16.46 -5.18 -4.73
N THR A 50 15.43 -4.80 -5.49
CA THR A 50 15.39 -3.53 -6.23
C THR A 50 14.78 -2.38 -5.44
N ASP A 51 14.18 -2.63 -4.27
CA ASP A 51 13.62 -1.60 -3.42
C ASP A 51 14.69 -1.06 -2.45
N THR A 52 15.49 -0.10 -2.94
CA THR A 52 16.52 0.58 -2.15
C THR A 52 16.15 2.05 -1.90
N PRO A 53 16.67 2.68 -0.84
CA PRO A 53 16.43 4.11 -0.59
C PRO A 53 16.78 5.01 -1.79
N GLU A 54 17.88 4.70 -2.50
CA GLU A 54 18.33 5.46 -3.67
C GLU A 54 17.34 5.31 -4.83
N ARG A 55 16.81 4.10 -5.05
CA ARG A 55 15.79 3.87 -6.07
C ARG A 55 14.48 4.57 -5.76
N ARG A 56 14.08 4.64 -4.48
CA ARG A 56 12.89 5.40 -4.06
C ARG A 56 13.08 6.90 -4.27
N ALA A 57 14.24 7.45 -3.90
CA ALA A 57 14.56 8.85 -4.10
C ALA A 57 14.58 9.21 -5.60
N GLN A 58 15.22 8.40 -6.44
CA GLN A 58 15.23 8.58 -7.90
C GLN A 58 13.82 8.59 -8.51
N LEU A 59 12.94 7.70 -8.05
CA LEU A 59 11.55 7.69 -8.50
C LEU A 59 10.82 8.99 -8.09
N TRP A 60 11.02 9.42 -6.85
CA TRP A 60 10.41 10.66 -6.35
C TRP A 60 10.89 11.88 -7.13
N ASP A 61 12.19 12.04 -7.31
CA ASP A 61 12.79 13.15 -8.07
C ASP A 61 12.28 13.18 -9.52
N TRP A 62 12.14 12.01 -10.15
CA TRP A 62 11.57 11.90 -11.49
C TRP A 62 10.10 12.32 -11.55
N VAL A 63 9.27 11.94 -10.57
CA VAL A 63 7.86 12.36 -10.50
C VAL A 63 7.76 13.87 -10.31
N VAL A 64 8.53 14.43 -9.38
CA VAL A 64 8.54 15.87 -9.11
C VAL A 64 8.93 16.65 -10.37
N ALA A 65 10.03 16.26 -11.03
CA ALA A 65 10.49 16.91 -12.26
C ALA A 65 9.50 16.80 -13.45
N ALA A 66 8.58 15.83 -13.44
CA ALA A 66 7.55 15.69 -14.47
C ALA A 66 6.29 16.53 -14.20
N MET A 67 6.18 17.11 -13.01
CA MET A 67 5.06 17.96 -12.59
C MET A 67 5.36 19.46 -12.71
N ASP A 68 6.63 19.82 -12.95
CA ASP A 68 7.10 21.16 -13.32
C ASP A 68 7.02 21.38 -14.84
#